data_AF-A0AAW2RJJ2-F1
#
_entry.id   AF-A0AAW2RJJ2-F1
#
_cell.length_a   1.000
_cell.length_b   1.000
_cell.length_c   1.000
_cell.angle_alpha   90.00
_cell.angle_beta   90.00
_cell.angle_gamma   90.00
#
_symmetry.space_group_name_H-M   'P 1'
#
loop_
_entity.id
_entity.type
_entity.pdbx_description
1 polymer ?
#
loop_
_entity_poly.entity_id
_entity_poly.type
_entity_poly.pdbx_seq_one_letter_code
_entity_poly.pdbx_strand_id
1 'polypeptide(L)'
;MQCTVTELQDSAYTALHNMLFSNGGVLVLNELLQVGLVDRLIHSMESKSLKTREISVYCVLDIVEVGNKTCIERMFLLQVVEKLVKIERVTGATGEHVVGLLKGISKCKNLTAAERKVMKQQVVKKVRAALKGHKLEAQILAAVDAFMSGGSKGASSSGNRKRK
;
A
#
# COMPACT_ATOMS: atom_id res chain seq x y z
N MET A 1 -2.62 -15.77 -9.21
CA MET A 1 -3.40 -15.53 -10.45
C MET A 1 -2.51 -15.88 -11.64
N GLN A 2 -2.68 -17.06 -12.25
CA GLN A 2 -1.97 -17.48 -13.47
C GLN A 2 -2.94 -17.58 -14.66
N CYS A 3 -3.82 -16.59 -14.80
CA CYS A 3 -4.72 -16.50 -15.96
C CYS A 3 -4.04 -15.63 -17.03
N THR A 4 -4.11 -16.01 -18.30
CA THR A 4 -3.57 -15.18 -19.40
C THR A 4 -4.61 -14.21 -19.98
N VAL A 5 -5.88 -14.36 -19.61
CA VAL A 5 -6.98 -13.50 -20.06
C VAL A 5 -7.04 -12.25 -19.20
N THR A 6 -6.73 -11.10 -19.80
CA THR A 6 -6.63 -9.81 -19.09
C THR A 6 -7.99 -9.36 -18.53
N GLU A 7 -9.05 -9.46 -19.34
CA GLU A 7 -10.42 -9.08 -18.95
C GLU A 7 -10.92 -9.89 -17.74
N LEU A 8 -10.53 -11.17 -17.65
CA LEU A 8 -10.88 -12.01 -16.52
C LEU A 8 -10.12 -11.58 -15.25
N GLN A 9 -8.84 -11.18 -15.37
CA GLN A 9 -8.09 -10.65 -14.23
C GLN A 9 -8.69 -9.33 -13.74
N ASP A 10 -9.09 -8.44 -14.65
CA ASP A 10 -9.74 -7.17 -14.32
C ASP A 10 -11.08 -7.40 -13.63
N SER A 11 -11.93 -8.26 -14.20
CA SER A 11 -13.22 -8.61 -13.62
C SER A 11 -13.07 -9.25 -12.23
N ALA A 12 -12.10 -10.15 -12.06
CA ALA A 12 -11.82 -10.78 -10.78
C ALA A 12 -11.32 -9.77 -9.73
N TYR A 13 -10.45 -8.84 -10.14
CA TYR A 13 -10.00 -7.75 -9.28
C TYR A 13 -11.16 -6.85 -8.85
N THR A 14 -11.99 -6.39 -9.79
CA THR A 14 -13.15 -5.54 -9.48
C THR A 14 -14.12 -6.25 -8.54
N ALA A 15 -14.39 -7.54 -8.77
CA ALA A 15 -15.23 -8.33 -7.86
C ALA A 15 -14.62 -8.40 -6.45
N LEU A 16 -13.32 -8.69 -6.36
CA LEU A 16 -12.63 -8.77 -5.07
C LEU A 16 -12.61 -7.43 -4.34
N HIS A 17 -12.33 -6.33 -5.04
CA HIS A 17 -12.40 -4.97 -4.51
C HIS A 17 -13.77 -4.71 -3.90
N ASN A 18 -14.84 -4.91 -4.66
CA ASN A 18 -16.21 -4.71 -4.19
C ASN A 18 -16.54 -5.58 -2.97
N MET A 19 -16.08 -6.83 -2.94
CA MET A 19 -16.28 -7.73 -1.80
C MET A 19 -15.55 -7.24 -0.54
N LEU A 20 -14.30 -6.79 -0.66
CA LEU A 20 -13.49 -6.28 0.45
C LEU A 20 -14.06 -5.01 1.07
N PHE A 21 -14.65 -4.12 0.26
CA PHE A 21 -15.25 -2.87 0.71
C PHE A 21 -16.75 -2.97 1.02
N SER A 22 -17.33 -4.17 0.98
CA SER A 22 -18.71 -4.43 1.38
C SER A 22 -18.88 -4.57 2.90
N ASN A 23 -20.13 -4.59 3.38
CA ASN A 23 -20.46 -4.81 4.80
C ASN A 23 -19.92 -6.16 5.35
N GLY A 24 -19.66 -7.15 4.49
CA GLY A 24 -19.09 -8.45 4.85
C GLY A 24 -17.59 -8.57 4.62
N GLY A 25 -16.89 -7.47 4.28
CA GLY A 25 -15.49 -7.51 3.83
C GLY A 25 -14.50 -8.13 4.81
N VAL A 26 -14.77 -8.06 6.11
CA VAL A 26 -13.93 -8.71 7.15
C VAL A 26 -13.94 -10.23 7.03
N LEU A 27 -15.07 -10.83 6.66
CA LEU A 27 -15.19 -12.28 6.47
C LEU A 27 -14.39 -12.71 5.23
N VAL A 28 -14.51 -11.92 4.16
CA VAL A 28 -13.74 -12.13 2.94
C VAL A 28 -12.25 -12.06 3.25
N LEU A 29 -11.78 -11.00 3.90
CA LEU A 29 -10.38 -10.85 4.29
C LEU A 29 -9.86 -12.01 5.13
N ASN A 30 -10.64 -12.48 6.11
CA ASN A 30 -10.26 -13.61 6.95
C ASN A 30 -10.08 -14.89 6.11
N GLU A 31 -11.01 -15.15 5.19
CA GLU A 31 -10.89 -16.27 4.25
C GLU A 31 -9.63 -16.13 3.39
N LEU A 32 -9.36 -14.94 2.84
CA LEU A 32 -8.15 -14.69 2.03
C LEU A 32 -6.85 -14.97 2.81
N LEU A 33 -6.83 -14.65 4.10
CA LEU A 33 -5.70 -14.91 4.99
C LEU A 33 -5.54 -16.41 5.28
N GLN A 34 -6.65 -17.11 5.52
CA GLN A 34 -6.66 -18.56 5.79
C GLN A 34 -6.17 -19.36 4.58
N VAL A 35 -6.66 -19.05 3.38
CA VAL A 35 -6.24 -19.75 2.17
C VAL A 35 -4.87 -19.31 1.64
N GLY A 36 -4.17 -18.40 2.34
CA GLY A 36 -2.85 -17.90 1.95
C GLY A 36 -2.85 -17.10 0.64
N LEU A 37 -3.96 -16.42 0.31
CA LEU A 37 -4.03 -15.64 -0.92
C LEU A 37 -3.10 -14.42 -0.86
N VAL A 38 -2.96 -13.79 0.30
CA VAL A 38 -2.07 -12.63 0.50
C VAL A 38 -0.64 -12.95 0.09
N ASP A 39 -0.13 -14.11 0.52
CA ASP A 39 1.21 -14.58 0.17
C ASP A 39 1.33 -14.75 -1.34
N ARG A 40 0.36 -15.44 -1.96
CA ARG A 40 0.35 -15.64 -3.41
C ARG A 40 0.31 -14.31 -4.19
N LEU A 41 -0.45 -13.32 -3.71
CA LEU A 41 -0.50 -11.99 -4.32
C LEU A 41 0.85 -11.29 -4.24
N ILE A 42 1.50 -11.31 -3.07
CA ILE A 42 2.81 -10.67 -2.90
C ILE A 42 3.88 -11.34 -3.77
N HIS A 43 3.86 -12.66 -3.90
CA HIS A 43 4.74 -13.36 -4.85
C HIS A 43 4.42 -12.99 -6.31
N SER A 44 3.13 -12.81 -6.64
CA SER A 44 2.68 -12.46 -7.99
C SER A 44 3.05 -11.02 -8.41
N MET A 45 3.42 -10.15 -7.48
CA MET A 45 3.98 -8.83 -7.79
C MET A 45 5.29 -8.90 -8.60
N GLU A 46 6.00 -10.02 -8.56
CA GLU A 46 7.22 -10.24 -9.35
C GLU A 46 6.97 -11.03 -10.65
N SER A 47 5.70 -11.19 -11.02
CA SER A 47 5.32 -11.87 -12.26
C SER A 47 5.91 -11.19 -13.49
N LYS A 48 6.33 -12.01 -14.46
CA LYS A 48 6.74 -11.55 -15.80
C LYS A 48 5.58 -10.88 -16.55
N SER A 49 4.34 -11.33 -16.31
CA SER A 49 3.14 -10.69 -16.85
C SER A 49 2.94 -9.34 -16.19
N LEU A 50 3.00 -8.26 -17.00
CA LEU A 50 2.74 -6.89 -16.54
C LEU A 50 1.35 -6.79 -15.90
N LYS A 51 0.34 -7.40 -16.54
CA LYS A 51 -1.03 -7.35 -16.05
C LYS A 51 -1.18 -8.04 -14.70
N THR A 52 -0.61 -9.22 -14.55
CA THR A 52 -0.68 -9.96 -13.28
C THR A 52 0.03 -9.20 -12.15
N ARG A 53 1.15 -8.55 -12.46
CA ARG A 53 1.86 -7.72 -11.50
C ARG A 53 1.04 -6.50 -11.09
N GLU A 54 0.48 -5.76 -12.05
CA GLU A 54 -0.40 -4.61 -11.80
C GLU A 54 -1.57 -4.98 -10.88
N ILE A 55 -2.33 -6.01 -11.27
CA ILE A 55 -3.50 -6.44 -10.50
C ILE A 55 -3.10 -6.94 -9.11
N SER A 56 -1.97 -7.65 -8.99
CA SER A 56 -1.49 -8.09 -7.68
C SER A 56 -1.14 -6.91 -6.77
N VAL A 57 -0.57 -5.84 -7.32
CA VAL A 57 -0.30 -4.61 -6.56
C VAL A 57 -1.62 -3.98 -6.10
N TYR A 58 -2.61 -3.84 -6.98
CA TYR A 58 -3.90 -3.25 -6.59
C TYR A 58 -4.62 -4.06 -5.50
N CYS A 59 -4.69 -5.39 -5.64
CA CYS A 59 -5.23 -6.25 -4.58
C CYS A 59 -4.48 -6.07 -3.25
N VAL A 60 -3.14 -5.96 -3.29
CA VAL A 60 -2.33 -5.74 -2.08
C VAL A 60 -2.66 -4.38 -1.44
N LEU A 61 -2.82 -3.32 -2.23
CA LEU A 61 -3.16 -2.00 -1.71
C LEU A 61 -4.57 -1.97 -1.07
N ASP A 62 -5.55 -2.62 -1.69
CA ASP A 62 -6.89 -2.77 -1.13
C ASP A 62 -6.87 -3.55 0.19
N ILE A 63 -6.17 -4.69 0.22
CA ILE A 63 -6.03 -5.52 1.41
C ILE A 63 -5.35 -4.75 2.56
N VAL A 64 -4.40 -3.86 2.26
CA VAL A 64 -3.78 -3.00 3.28
C VAL A 64 -4.78 -1.98 3.84
N GLU A 65 -5.67 -1.44 3.00
CA GLU A 65 -6.70 -0.48 3.41
C GLU A 65 -7.76 -1.11 4.32
N VAL A 66 -8.17 -2.36 4.08
CA VAL A 66 -9.18 -3.05 4.90
C VAL A 66 -8.59 -4.05 5.90
N GLY A 67 -7.27 -4.22 5.87
CA GLY A 67 -6.51 -5.23 6.63
C GLY A 67 -6.55 -5.05 8.13
N ASN A 68 -5.71 -5.80 8.82
CA ASN A 68 -5.40 -5.60 10.24
C ASN A 68 -3.88 -5.65 10.46
N LYS A 69 -3.45 -5.47 11.71
CA LYS A 69 -2.02 -5.46 12.05
C LYS A 69 -1.29 -6.73 11.60
N THR A 70 -1.82 -7.90 11.95
CA THR A 70 -1.19 -9.19 11.62
C THR A 70 -1.06 -9.39 10.10
N CYS A 71 -2.08 -8.99 9.34
CA CYS A 71 -2.03 -9.01 7.89
C CYS A 71 -0.87 -8.15 7.37
N ILE A 72 -0.79 -6.88 7.76
CA ILE A 72 0.22 -5.94 7.27
C ILE A 72 1.63 -6.35 7.71
N GLU A 73 1.80 -6.84 8.93
CA GLU A 73 3.08 -7.38 9.42
C GLU A 73 3.53 -8.58 8.57
N ARG A 74 2.61 -9.49 8.22
CA ARG A 74 2.89 -10.59 7.30
C ARG A 74 3.34 -10.08 5.92
N MET A 75 2.70 -9.02 5.41
CA MET A 75 3.12 -8.42 4.14
C MET A 75 4.53 -7.82 4.23
N PHE A 76 4.92 -7.23 5.36
CA PHE A 76 6.28 -6.75 5.59
C PHE A 76 7.31 -7.88 5.68
N LEU A 77 6.96 -9.02 6.29
CA LEU A 77 7.82 -10.21 6.29
C LEU A 77 8.04 -10.74 4.87
N LEU A 78 7.02 -10.66 4.02
CA LEU A 78 7.08 -11.02 2.60
C LEU A 78 7.68 -9.92 1.71
N GLN A 79 8.31 -8.90 2.32
CA GLN A 79 9.05 -7.85 1.62
C GLN A 79 8.20 -7.04 0.62
N VAL A 80 6.92 -6.78 0.95
CA VAL A 80 6.01 -6.02 0.07
C VAL A 80 6.58 -4.66 -0.31
N VAL A 81 7.24 -3.95 0.62
CA VAL A 81 7.78 -2.60 0.38
C VAL A 81 8.92 -2.65 -0.63
N GLU A 82 9.83 -3.60 -0.46
CA GLU A 82 10.98 -3.80 -1.34
C GLU A 82 10.53 -4.18 -2.75
N LYS A 83 9.49 -5.02 -2.87
CA LYS A 83 8.88 -5.38 -4.16
C LYS A 83 8.21 -4.18 -4.84
N LEU A 84 7.49 -3.33 -4.09
CA LEU A 84 6.94 -2.09 -4.63
C LEU A 84 8.03 -1.15 -5.13
N VAL A 85 9.08 -0.93 -4.33
CA VAL A 85 10.22 -0.12 -4.76
C VAL A 85 10.88 -0.68 -6.01
N LYS A 86 11.04 -2.00 -6.12
CA LYS A 86 11.56 -2.65 -7.33
C LYS A 86 10.68 -2.38 -8.55
N ILE A 87 9.36 -2.39 -8.39
CA ILE A 87 8.41 -2.04 -9.47
C ILE A 87 8.62 -0.59 -9.92
N GLU A 88 8.63 0.37 -8.98
CA GLU A 88 8.86 1.80 -9.28
C GLU A 88 10.17 2.01 -10.06
N ARG A 89 11.23 1.30 -9.68
CA ARG A 89 12.54 1.38 -10.35
C ARG A 89 12.50 0.88 -11.78
N VAL A 90 11.74 -0.18 -12.05
CA VAL A 90 11.63 -0.79 -13.39
C VAL A 90 10.73 0.05 -14.29
N THR A 91 9.64 0.59 -13.76
CA THR A 91 8.69 1.40 -14.55
C THR A 91 9.11 2.86 -14.69
N GLY A 92 10.08 3.33 -13.89
CA GLY A 92 10.45 4.74 -13.84
C GLY A 92 9.39 5.61 -13.17
N ALA A 93 8.52 5.00 -12.35
CA ALA A 93 7.41 5.69 -11.71
C ALA A 93 7.87 6.51 -10.49
N THR A 94 6.99 7.40 -10.04
CA THR A 94 7.29 8.49 -9.10
C THR A 94 7.09 8.12 -7.63
N GLY A 95 6.92 6.83 -7.31
CA GLY A 95 6.64 6.34 -5.96
C GLY A 95 5.15 6.14 -5.68
N GLU A 96 4.30 6.11 -6.71
CA GLU A 96 2.85 6.07 -6.56
C GLU A 96 2.36 4.86 -5.78
N HIS A 97 2.92 3.67 -6.00
CA HIS A 97 2.49 2.47 -5.29
C HIS A 97 2.96 2.47 -3.84
N VAL A 98 4.15 3.03 -3.57
CA VAL A 98 4.67 3.18 -2.20
C VAL A 98 3.82 4.18 -1.42
N VAL A 99 3.44 5.30 -2.03
CA VAL A 99 2.50 6.27 -1.45
C VAL A 99 1.11 5.63 -1.30
N GLY A 100 0.67 4.81 -2.25
CA GLY A 100 -0.55 4.01 -2.18
C GLY A 100 -0.58 3.12 -0.95
N LEU A 101 0.53 2.42 -0.66
CA LEU A 101 0.66 1.59 0.54
C LEU A 101 0.51 2.43 1.82
N LEU A 102 1.19 3.58 1.89
CA LEU A 102 1.10 4.49 3.03
C LEU A 102 -0.32 5.08 3.21
N LYS A 103 -1.02 5.37 2.11
CA LYS A 103 -2.43 5.77 2.11
C LYS A 103 -3.33 4.67 2.66
N GLY A 104 -3.16 3.43 2.18
CA GLY A 104 -3.90 2.27 2.69
C GLY A 104 -3.73 2.10 4.20
N ILE A 105 -2.49 2.12 4.70
CA ILE A 105 -2.20 2.06 6.14
C ILE A 105 -2.89 3.21 6.90
N SER A 106 -2.93 4.41 6.30
CA SER A 106 -3.55 5.59 6.93
C SER A 106 -5.06 5.48 7.07
N LYS A 107 -5.72 4.84 6.09
CA LYS A 107 -7.17 4.63 6.06
C LYS A 107 -7.62 3.37 6.79
N CYS A 108 -6.69 2.45 7.09
CA CYS A 108 -6.99 1.19 7.74
C CYS A 108 -7.66 1.40 9.11
N LYS A 109 -8.95 1.06 9.18
CA LYS A 109 -9.81 1.25 10.36
C LYS A 109 -9.49 0.27 11.48
N ASN A 110 -8.93 -0.90 11.15
CA ASN A 110 -8.59 -1.96 12.10
C ASN A 110 -7.18 -1.78 12.71
N LEU A 111 -6.56 -0.62 12.49
CA LEU A 111 -5.33 -0.23 13.17
C LEU A 111 -5.63 0.87 14.19
N THR A 112 -4.93 0.84 15.31
CA THR A 112 -4.83 1.98 16.22
C THR A 112 -3.99 3.10 15.61
N ALA A 113 -4.11 4.31 16.14
CA ALA A 113 -3.27 5.44 15.72
C ALA A 113 -1.76 5.16 15.92
N ALA A 114 -1.41 4.45 17.00
CA ALA A 114 -0.04 4.05 17.28
C ALA A 114 0.49 3.04 16.24
N GLU A 115 -0.30 2.00 15.92
CA GLU A 115 0.07 1.01 14.92
C GLU A 115 0.24 1.64 13.53
N ARG A 116 -0.70 2.52 13.12
CA ARG A 116 -0.56 3.29 11.87
C ARG A 116 0.75 4.07 11.83
N LYS A 117 1.15 4.71 12.93
CA LYS A 117 2.40 5.48 13.01
C LYS A 117 3.61 4.57 12.85
N VAL A 118 3.66 3.45 13.59
CA VAL A 118 4.78 2.50 13.54
C VAL A 118 4.92 1.89 12.15
N MET A 119 3.83 1.42 11.55
CA MET A 119 3.86 0.79 10.23
C MET A 119 4.30 1.77 9.14
N LYS A 120 3.81 3.02 9.15
CA LYS A 120 4.30 4.04 8.21
C LYS A 120 5.79 4.30 8.37
N GLN A 121 6.30 4.39 9.60
CA GLN A 121 7.73 4.56 9.85
C GLN A 121 8.55 3.37 9.34
N GLN A 122 8.04 2.14 9.50
CA GLN A 122 8.68 0.95 8.94
C GLN A 122 8.75 0.99 7.41
N VAL A 123 7.66 1.39 6.75
CA VAL A 123 7.66 1.59 5.28
C VAL A 123 8.73 2.61 4.88
N VAL A 124 8.79 3.79 5.51
CA VAL A 124 9.79 4.81 5.20
C VAL A 124 11.22 4.28 5.36
N LYS A 125 11.51 3.56 6.46
CA LYS A 125 12.84 2.95 6.68
C LYS A 125 13.20 1.96 5.58
N LYS A 126 12.27 1.07 5.21
CA LYS A 126 12.47 0.07 4.15
C LYS A 126 12.65 0.71 2.77
N VAL A 127 11.87 1.75 2.45
CA VAL A 127 11.99 2.51 1.19
C VAL A 127 13.38 3.15 1.07
N ARG A 128 13.84 3.84 2.12
CA ARG A 128 15.18 4.45 2.15
C ARG A 128 16.27 3.41 1.96
N ALA A 129 16.18 2.26 2.64
CA ALA A 129 17.12 1.18 2.49
C ALA A 129 17.13 0.60 1.06
N ALA A 130 15.96 0.41 0.45
CA ALA A 130 15.81 -0.19 -0.88
C ALA A 130 16.18 0.75 -2.05
N LEU A 131 16.16 2.06 -1.83
CA LEU A 131 16.48 3.08 -2.84
C LEU A 131 17.92 3.57 -2.80
N LYS A 132 18.67 3.29 -1.74
CA LYS A 132 20.02 3.83 -1.53
C LYS A 132 20.91 3.67 -2.77
N GLY A 133 21.39 4.79 -3.31
CA GLY A 133 22.28 4.85 -4.48
C GLY A 133 21.56 4.73 -5.84
N HIS A 134 20.22 4.76 -5.86
CA HIS A 134 19.45 4.71 -7.10
C HIS A 134 19.15 6.11 -7.65
N LYS A 135 19.15 6.26 -8.98
CA LYS A 135 18.87 7.55 -9.64
C LYS A 135 17.48 8.15 -9.32
N LEU A 136 16.51 7.30 -8.97
CA LEU A 136 15.15 7.71 -8.58
C LEU A 136 14.97 7.92 -7.07
N GLU A 137 16.03 7.74 -6.28
CA GLU A 137 15.98 7.84 -4.81
C GLU A 137 15.38 9.17 -4.36
N ALA A 138 15.93 10.29 -4.83
CA ALA A 138 15.48 11.61 -4.44
C ALA A 138 14.01 11.86 -4.78
N GLN A 139 13.57 11.42 -5.97
CA GLN A 139 12.20 11.62 -6.44
C GLN A 139 11.18 10.82 -5.62
N ILE A 140 11.43 9.52 -5.42
CA ILE A 140 10.51 8.65 -4.68
C ILE A 140 10.50 9.04 -3.20
N LEU A 141 11.66 9.37 -2.61
CA LEU A 141 11.72 9.86 -1.23
C LEU A 141 10.97 11.19 -1.07
N ALA A 142 11.06 12.11 -2.03
CA ALA A 142 10.29 13.35 -1.98
C ALA A 142 8.77 13.10 -1.95
N ALA A 143 8.27 12.16 -2.76
CA ALA A 143 6.86 11.78 -2.76
C ALA A 143 6.42 11.17 -1.41
N VAL A 144 7.25 10.29 -0.84
CA VAL A 144 7.01 9.66 0.47
C VAL A 144 7.05 10.68 1.60
N ASP A 145 8.05 11.56 1.63
CA ASP A 145 8.19 12.58 2.66
C ASP A 145 7.10 13.65 2.57
N ALA A 146 6.65 14.00 1.35
CA ALA A 146 5.50 14.88 1.13
C ALA A 146 4.21 14.28 1.70
N PHE A 147 3.99 12.97 1.48
CA PHE A 147 2.85 12.26 2.07
C PHE A 147 2.93 12.27 3.62
N MET A 148 4.10 11.96 4.18
CA MET A 148 4.29 11.89 5.64
C MET A 148 4.13 13.27 6.31
N SER A 149 4.53 14.35 5.63
CA SER A 149 4.41 15.73 6.13
C SER A 149 2.99 16.28 5.97
N GLY A 150 2.27 15.89 4.91
CA GLY A 150 0.90 16.34 4.62
C GLY A 150 -0.13 15.90 5.66
N GLY A 151 0.16 14.87 6.47
CA GLY A 151 -0.67 14.47 7.60
C GLY A 151 -0.55 15.35 8.85
N SER A 152 0.34 16.34 8.85
CA SER A 152 0.67 17.20 10.00
C SER A 152 0.15 18.64 9.90
N LYS A 153 -0.73 18.95 8.93
CA LYS A 153 -1.44 20.24 8.92
C LYS A 153 -2.63 20.19 9.89
N GLY A 154 -2.30 20.24 11.17
CA GLY A 154 -3.21 20.74 12.20
C GLY A 154 -3.62 22.18 11.84
N ALA A 155 -4.89 22.48 12.06
CA ALA A 155 -5.46 23.80 11.91
C ALA A 155 -4.67 24.82 12.76
N SER A 156 -3.93 25.71 12.09
CA SER A 156 -3.46 26.96 12.67
C SER A 156 -4.12 28.11 11.91
N SER A 157 -5.42 28.30 12.13
CA SER A 157 -6.04 29.60 11.83
C SER A 157 -5.62 30.54 12.95
N SER A 158 -4.63 31.37 12.67
CA SER A 158 -4.21 32.50 13.50
C SER A 158 -5.44 33.35 13.85
N GLY A 159 -5.85 33.30 15.12
CA GLY A 159 -6.81 34.23 15.69
C GLY A 159 -6.19 35.62 15.72
N ASN A 160 -6.41 36.41 14.67
CA ASN A 160 -6.03 37.81 14.66
C ASN A 160 -7.05 38.60 15.50
N ARG A 161 -6.82 38.63 16.82
CA ARG A 161 -7.42 39.64 17.70
C ARG A 161 -6.82 41.01 17.35
N LYS A 162 -7.64 41.91 16.81
CA LYS A 162 -7.56 43.32 17.21
C LYS A 162 -8.95 43.93 17.30
N ARG A 163 -9.35 44.17 18.55
CA ARG A 163 -10.45 45.01 18.99
C ARG A 163 -9.86 46.40 19.30
N LYS A 164 -10.71 47.41 19.05
CA LYS A 164 -10.55 48.86 19.27
C LYS A 164 -9.76 49.59 18.21
#